data_AF-A0A6L3CCN5-F1
#
_entry.id   AF-A0A6L3CCN5-F1
#
_cell.length_a   1.000
_cell.length_b   1.000
_cell.length_c   1.000
_cell.angle_alpha   90.00
_cell.angle_beta   90.00
_cell.angle_gamma   90.00
#
_symmetry.space_group_name_H-M   'P 1'
#
loop_
_entity.id
_entity.type
_entity.pdbx_description
1 polymer ?
#
loop_
_entity_poly.entity_id
_entity_poly.type
_entity_poly.pdbx_seq_one_letter_code
_entity_poly.pdbx_strand_id
1 'polypeptide(L)' 'MSWIEQDDEATKNLPPVISVMSINEPAMKAVQNLNANITFGASALTRVQEEAIATAVAAANRCRY' A
#
# COMPACT_ATOMS: atom_id res chain seq x y z
N MET A 1 -12.24 5.10 -17.11
CA MET A 1 -11.96 4.13 -18.19
C MET A 1 -13.17 3.21 -18.29
N SER A 2 -13.69 2.95 -19.48
CA SER A 2 -15.06 2.43 -19.68
C SER A 2 -15.25 0.91 -19.53
N TRP A 3 -14.24 0.15 -19.09
CA TRP A 3 -14.32 -1.32 -18.98
C TRP A 3 -13.92 -1.86 -17.59
N ILE A 4 -13.59 -1.00 -16.63
CA ILE A 4 -13.32 -1.40 -15.24
C ILE A 4 -14.51 -0.93 -14.43
N GLU A 5 -15.35 -1.87 -13.98
CA GLU A 5 -16.41 -1.59 -13.00
C GLU A 5 -15.75 -1.33 -11.65
N GLN A 6 -15.59 -0.05 -11.31
CA GLN A 6 -15.08 0.37 -10.02
C GLN A 6 -16.28 0.56 -9.08
N ASP A 7 -16.34 -0.25 -8.01
CA ASP A 7 -17.37 -0.11 -6.98
C ASP A 7 -17.00 1.06 -6.04
N ASP A 8 -17.56 2.22 -6.35
CA ASP A 8 -17.29 3.47 -5.63
C ASP A 8 -17.76 3.43 -4.17
N GLU A 9 -18.79 2.64 -3.83
CA GLU A 9 -19.27 2.52 -2.45
C GLU A 9 -18.41 1.55 -1.63
N ALA A 10 -17.96 0.44 -2.22
CA ALA A 10 -17.06 -0.49 -1.55
C ALA A 10 -15.65 0.10 -1.29
N THR A 11 -15.21 1.06 -2.12
CA THR A 11 -13.84 1.63 -2.04
C THR A 11 -13.77 2.99 -1.35
N LYS A 12 -14.91 3.61 -1.03
CA LYS A 12 -15.06 4.96 -0.47
C LYS A 12 -14.22 5.26 0.77
N ASN A 13 -14.04 4.26 1.63
CA ASN A 13 -13.34 4.39 2.92
C ASN A 13 -11.95 3.76 2.92
N LEU A 14 -11.49 3.26 1.78
CA LEU A 14 -10.17 2.65 1.67
C LEU A 14 -9.12 3.73 1.40
N PRO A 15 -7.89 3.59 1.92
CA PRO A 15 -6.78 4.41 1.47
C PRO A 15 -6.67 4.34 -0.06
N PRO A 16 -6.41 5.46 -0.76
CA PRO A 16 -6.33 5.49 -2.22
C PRO A 16 -5.45 4.39 -2.83
N VAL A 17 -4.33 4.03 -2.18
CA VAL A 17 -3.48 2.91 -2.62
C VAL A 17 -4.21 1.57 -2.62
N ILE A 18 -5.07 1.29 -1.64
CA ILE A 18 -5.84 0.04 -1.58
C ILE A 18 -6.98 0.07 -2.61
N SER A 19 -7.63 1.22 -2.79
CA SER A 19 -8.71 1.41 -3.76
C SER A 19 -8.24 1.13 -5.20
N VAL A 20 -7.09 1.66 -5.61
CA VAL A 20 -6.58 1.41 -6.98
C VAL A 20 -6.06 -0.02 -7.16
N MET A 21 -5.52 -0.62 -6.11
CA MET A 21 -4.99 -1.98 -6.18
C MET A 21 -6.08 -3.06 -6.22
N SER A 22 -7.29 -2.79 -5.70
CA SER A 22 -8.39 -3.75 -5.69
C SER A 22 -8.84 -4.20 -7.08
N ILE A 23 -8.49 -3.44 -8.13
CA ILE A 23 -8.73 -3.79 -9.54
C ILE A 23 -8.06 -5.11 -9.93
N ASN A 24 -6.95 -5.48 -9.27
CA ASN A 24 -6.23 -6.73 -9.52
C ASN A 24 -5.95 -7.46 -8.20
N GLU A 25 -6.84 -8.39 -7.84
CA GLU A 25 -6.78 -9.13 -6.58
C GLU A 25 -5.46 -9.91 -6.39
N PRO A 26 -4.92 -10.66 -7.37
CA PRO A 26 -3.61 -11.30 -7.24
C PRO A 26 -2.47 -10.32 -6.91
N ALA A 27 -2.42 -9.19 -7.61
CA ALA A 27 -1.39 -8.17 -7.36
C ALA A 27 -1.55 -7.52 -5.97
N MET A 28 -2.79 -7.22 -5.59
CA MET A 28 -3.12 -6.67 -4.27
C MET A 28 -2.69 -7.60 -3.15
N LYS A 29 -3.02 -8.90 -3.23
CA LYS A 29 -2.58 -9.92 -2.26
C LYS A 29 -1.07 -10.04 -2.18
N ALA A 30 -0.37 -10.00 -3.32
CA ALA A 30 1.09 -10.07 -3.35
C ALA A 30 1.73 -8.89 -2.60
N VAL A 31 1.25 -7.65 -2.82
CA VAL A 31 1.76 -6.46 -2.12
C VAL A 31 1.40 -6.46 -0.64
N GLN A 32 0.19 -6.88 -0.28
CA GLN A 32 -0.19 -7.03 1.13
C GLN A 32 0.71 -8.03 1.85
N ASN A 33 0.94 -9.19 1.26
CA ASN A 33 1.82 -10.21 1.83
C ASN A 33 3.26 -9.72 1.95
N LEU A 34 3.76 -9.00 0.95
CA LEU A 34 5.09 -8.40 1.03
C LEU A 34 5.16 -7.40 2.19
N ASN A 35 4.23 -6.45 2.27
CA ASN A 35 4.21 -5.44 3.33
C ASN A 35 4.12 -6.09 4.72
N ALA A 36 3.25 -7.08 4.91
CA ALA A 36 3.12 -7.79 6.18
C ALA A 36 4.39 -8.51 6.63
N ASN A 37 5.24 -8.95 5.68
CA ASN A 37 6.49 -9.63 5.99
C ASN A 37 7.68 -8.69 6.26
N ILE A 38 7.58 -7.42 5.87
CA ILE A 38 8.69 -6.45 6.02
C ILE A 38 8.36 -5.28 6.97
N THR A 39 7.10 -5.18 7.41
CA THR A 39 6.63 -4.17 8.37
C THR A 39 5.79 -4.81 9.48
N PHE A 40 5.34 -4.01 10.45
CA PHE A 40 4.35 -4.43 11.46
C PHE A 40 4.78 -5.62 12.33
N GLY A 41 6.06 -5.67 12.70
CA GLY A 41 6.58 -6.63 13.66
C GLY A 41 7.11 -7.93 13.07
N ALA A 42 7.06 -8.11 11.75
CA ALA A 42 7.80 -9.17 11.06
C ALA A 42 9.28 -8.78 10.82
N SER A 43 9.60 -7.50 10.88
CA SER A 43 10.97 -6.98 10.79
C SER A 43 11.72 -7.07 12.12
N ALA A 44 13.05 -7.05 12.05
CA ALA A 44 13.91 -6.83 13.21
C ALA A 44 13.94 -5.35 13.66
N LEU A 45 13.35 -4.45 12.88
CA LEU A 45 13.30 -3.02 13.15
C LEU A 45 12.08 -2.67 14.02
N THR A 46 12.21 -1.59 14.79
CA THR A 46 11.06 -0.96 15.42
C THR A 46 10.19 -0.28 14.38
N ARG A 47 8.88 -0.17 14.65
CA ARG A 47 7.95 0.55 13.78
C ARG A 47 8.43 1.96 13.38
N VAL A 48 9.04 2.68 14.32
CA VAL A 48 9.58 4.04 14.06
C VAL A 48 10.71 3.99 13.02
N GLN A 49 11.58 2.98 13.09
CA GLN A 49 12.65 2.80 12.12
C GLN A 49 12.10 2.39 10.74
N GLU A 50 11.11 1.49 10.69
CA GLU A 50 10.44 1.10 9.44
C GLU A 50 9.82 2.32 8.74
N GLU A 51 9.02 3.10 9.47
CA GLU A 51 8.35 4.29 8.94
C GLU A 51 9.35 5.40 8.56
N ALA A 52 10.46 5.55 9.29
CA ALA A 52 11.51 6.50 8.95
C ALA A 52 12.20 6.13 7.63
N ILE A 53 12.51 4.85 7.41
CA ILE A 53 13.09 4.37 6.14
C ILE A 53 12.09 4.60 5.00
N ALA A 54 10.83 4.19 5.19
CA ALA A 54 9.78 4.38 4.19
C ALA A 54 9.63 5.86 3.79
N THR A 55 9.62 6.76 4.78
CA THR A 55 9.52 8.22 4.57
C THR A 55 10.74 8.77 3.83
N ALA A 56 11.96 8.37 4.22
CA ALA A 56 13.18 8.82 3.56
C ALA A 56 13.24 8.38 2.09
N VAL A 57 12.88 7.14 1.80
CA VAL A 57 12.84 6.60 0.43
C VAL A 57 11.74 7.26 -0.40
N ALA A 58 10.56 7.50 0.18
CA ALA A 58 9.48 8.22 -0.48
C ALA A 58 9.90 9.65 -0.85
N ALA A 59 10.53 10.37 0.08
CA ALA A 59 11.05 11.71 -0.16
C ALA A 59 12.12 11.73 -1.26
N ALA A 60 13.06 10.77 -1.25
CA ALA A 60 14.07 10.63 -2.30
C ALA A 60 13.46 10.40 -3.69
N ASN A 61 12.33 9.69 -3.76
CA ASN A 61 11.59 9.43 -5.00
C ASN A 61 10.53 10.49 -5.34
N ARG A 62 10.44 11.58 -4.55
CA ARG A 62 9.39 12.61 -4.69
C ARG A 62 7.97 12.02 -4.66
N CYS A 63 7.79 10.93 -3.91
CA CYS A 63 6.49 10.30 -3.67
C CYS A 63 5.78 11.08 -2.56
N ARG A 64 4.79 11.89 -2.93
CA ARG A 64 4.11 12.83 -2.01
C ARG A 64 2.97 12.19 -1.21
N TYR A 65 2.34 11.16 -1.76
CA TYR A 65 1.32 10.39 -1.06
C TYR A 65 1.92 9.75 0.19
#